data_AF-A0A7V4SVF4-F1
#
_entry.id   AF-A0A7V4SVF4-F1
#
_cell.length_a   1.000
_cell.length_b   1.000
_cell.length_c   1.000
_cell.angle_alpha   90.00
_cell.angle_beta   90.00
_cell.angle_gamma   90.00
#
_symmetry.space_group_name_H-M   'P 1'
#
loop_
_entity.id
_entity.type
_entity.pdbx_description
1 polymer ?
#
loop_
_entity_poly.entity_id
_entity_poly.type
_entity_poly.pdbx_seq_one_letter_code
_entity_poly.pdbx_strand_id
1 'polypeptide(L)'
;MPIISTVGRKSRGCRALIACMYTTLALGAVTMVYPFVLMLSTSLTSEVDSREYRIVPRYLYDDAALYRKYIESKYNEDIVRYNAWFGTDLASFAHAEPPKHVRRRFVEEWRSFVTGLPNDYLMLCHSASIGDNRTPEMLIRYRKFVEEKFHGNLDLLNATYHEANENWTQLTMPLEDWTQRNFSPVESAKYRDFLEFKRRQPLRYLITPPIDGLYRDYLKMKYGNLTNSKRALVYSPKDAVPIRLTTRVPHSPDVRLWEDFVRRECPVRYIRFNSAADLPYRQFIRRKYGNEIAVSSAHGIRIPSLNMLSVPRTPPNAGTALVDWIEFLQKEAPVESIELTTPEALFRTHLARKYKHIEVANKKLGTSFESFDAVAPPYAENDLLELREHRWAIRREFLVRNYREVMDYIILHGRALLNTGILCVGIVLTSLTVNPLCAYAMSRFNLRATYKILLFLLATMAFPAEVSAIPSFLLVKKLHLLGTYWAIILPGMANGFSIFLLKGFFDGLPKELYEAAIIDGATEMQMFRNITLQLSKPILAVIALGAFTGAYGSFMWAFLVCQDQKMWTLMVWLYQMQIWSPPPVVYASLVVAAIPTLLVFICCQNVIMRGIIVPTEK
;
A
#
# COMPACT_ATOMS: atom_id res chain seq x y z
N MET A 1 -34.35 30.76 -5.10
CA MET A 1 -35.53 31.55 -5.51
C MET A 1 -36.24 30.82 -6.63
N PRO A 2 -37.58 30.86 -6.74
CA PRO A 2 -38.22 30.32 -7.92
C PRO A 2 -38.00 31.26 -9.08
N ILE A 3 -37.46 30.72 -10.17
CA ILE A 3 -37.34 31.35 -11.50
C ILE A 3 -38.73 31.75 -12.07
N ILE A 4 -39.81 31.42 -11.34
CA ILE A 4 -41.20 31.50 -11.78
C ILE A 4 -42.03 32.21 -10.71
N SER A 5 -42.80 33.21 -11.13
CA SER A 5 -43.71 33.98 -10.28
C SER A 5 -44.68 33.08 -9.49
N THR A 6 -45.08 33.54 -8.31
CA THR A 6 -46.02 32.84 -7.42
C THR A 6 -47.38 32.56 -8.08
N VAL A 7 -47.77 33.39 -9.05
CA VAL A 7 -49.02 33.27 -9.83
C VAL A 7 -48.94 32.13 -10.87
N GLY A 8 -47.79 31.93 -11.52
CA GLY A 8 -47.59 30.90 -12.56
C GLY A 8 -47.60 29.46 -12.05
N ARG A 9 -47.29 29.24 -10.75
CA ARG A 9 -47.16 27.91 -10.13
C ARG A 9 -48.44 27.07 -10.10
N LYS A 10 -49.63 27.64 -10.30
CA LYS A 10 -50.91 26.89 -10.33
C LYS A 10 -51.18 26.21 -11.69
N SER A 11 -50.59 26.71 -12.77
CA SER A 11 -50.76 26.16 -14.12
C SER A 11 -50.19 24.73 -14.21
N ARG A 12 -50.91 23.82 -14.89
CA ARG A 12 -50.44 22.44 -15.11
C ARG A 12 -49.12 22.40 -15.89
N GLY A 13 -48.95 23.26 -16.89
CA GLY A 13 -47.72 23.35 -17.68
C GLY A 13 -46.53 23.83 -16.87
N CYS A 14 -46.73 24.79 -15.98
CA CYS A 14 -45.68 25.29 -15.09
C CYS A 14 -45.26 24.24 -14.04
N ARG A 15 -46.22 23.50 -13.47
CA ARG A 15 -45.93 22.37 -12.57
C ARG A 15 -45.15 21.26 -13.28
N ALA A 16 -45.50 20.94 -14.52
CA ALA A 16 -44.77 19.95 -15.34
C ALA A 16 -43.33 20.41 -15.62
N LEU A 17 -43.11 21.69 -15.94
CA LEU A 17 -41.77 22.24 -16.18
C LEU A 17 -40.91 22.24 -14.90
N ILE A 18 -41.49 22.62 -13.75
CA ILE A 18 -40.81 22.54 -12.45
C ILE A 18 -40.46 21.10 -12.09
N ALA A 19 -41.40 20.17 -12.26
CA ALA A 19 -41.16 18.75 -12.02
C ALA A 19 -40.04 18.21 -12.92
N CYS A 20 -40.05 18.59 -14.21
CA CYS A 20 -38.98 18.24 -15.15
C CYS A 20 -37.63 18.79 -14.68
N MET A 21 -37.54 20.08 -14.32
CA MET A 21 -36.30 20.67 -13.79
C MET A 21 -35.79 19.95 -12.54
N TYR A 22 -36.64 19.69 -11.54
CA TYR A 22 -36.22 18.99 -10.33
C TYR A 22 -35.82 17.54 -10.61
N THR A 23 -36.51 16.87 -11.53
CA THR A 23 -36.15 15.50 -11.93
C THR A 23 -34.79 15.48 -12.61
N THR A 24 -34.52 16.40 -13.53
CA THR A 24 -33.22 16.52 -14.20
C THR A 24 -32.11 16.87 -13.22
N LEU A 25 -32.34 17.80 -12.29
CA LEU A 25 -31.38 18.16 -11.24
C LEU A 25 -31.11 17.00 -10.28
N ALA A 26 -32.14 16.26 -9.89
CA ALA A 26 -32.01 15.09 -9.03
C ALA A 26 -31.26 13.96 -9.74
N LEU A 27 -31.58 13.70 -11.02
CA LEU A 27 -30.86 12.73 -11.85
C LEU A 27 -29.38 13.11 -11.97
N GLY A 28 -29.09 14.38 -12.28
CA GLY A 28 -27.73 14.92 -12.35
C GLY A 28 -26.96 14.79 -11.02
N ALA A 29 -27.65 15.03 -9.90
CA ALA A 29 -27.06 14.83 -8.57
C ALA A 29 -26.74 13.35 -8.32
N VAL A 30 -27.66 12.42 -8.63
CA VAL A 30 -27.43 10.98 -8.47
C VAL A 30 -26.27 10.50 -9.33
N THR A 31 -26.15 10.98 -10.58
CA THR A 31 -25.04 10.62 -11.47
C THR A 31 -23.67 11.12 -10.98
N MET A 32 -23.64 12.14 -10.12
CA MET A 32 -22.39 12.61 -9.48
C MET A 32 -22.12 11.92 -8.15
N VAL A 33 -23.16 11.70 -7.32
CA VAL A 33 -23.02 11.10 -5.99
C VAL A 33 -22.66 9.61 -6.09
N TYR A 34 -23.24 8.87 -7.04
CA TYR A 34 -22.99 7.43 -7.15
C TYR A 34 -21.51 7.10 -7.45
N PRO A 35 -20.83 7.69 -8.44
CA PRO A 35 -19.39 7.49 -8.65
C PRO A 35 -18.54 7.91 -7.44
N PHE A 36 -18.92 8.99 -6.75
CA PHE A 36 -18.22 9.44 -5.55
C PHE A 36 -18.33 8.42 -4.41
N VAL A 37 -19.52 7.88 -4.17
CA VAL A 37 -19.75 6.84 -3.15
C VAL A 37 -19.02 5.55 -3.52
N LEU A 38 -18.99 5.18 -4.80
CA LEU A 38 -18.19 4.06 -5.28
C LEU A 38 -16.69 4.31 -5.07
N MET A 39 -16.18 5.50 -5.39
CA MET A 39 -14.79 5.88 -5.13
C MET A 39 -14.45 5.76 -3.64
N LEU A 40 -15.33 6.27 -2.76
CA LEU A 40 -15.16 6.16 -1.31
C LEU A 40 -15.15 4.70 -0.86
N SER A 41 -16.04 3.86 -1.40
CA SER A 41 -16.05 2.43 -1.11
C SER A 41 -14.78 1.72 -1.58
N THR A 42 -14.35 1.96 -2.82
CA THR A 42 -13.13 1.37 -3.40
C THR A 42 -11.87 1.87 -2.71
N SER A 43 -11.89 3.04 -2.07
CA SER A 43 -10.76 3.47 -1.23
C SER A 43 -10.53 2.58 0.00
N LEU A 44 -11.52 1.76 0.37
CA LEU A 44 -11.47 0.80 1.48
C LEU A 44 -11.20 -0.65 1.02
N THR A 45 -11.02 -0.88 -0.28
CA THR A 45 -10.80 -2.21 -0.86
C THR A 45 -9.30 -2.55 -0.97
N SER A 46 -9.00 -3.78 -1.37
CA SER A 46 -7.69 -4.30 -1.77
C SER A 46 -7.80 -4.92 -3.17
N GLU A 47 -6.75 -5.57 -3.67
CA GLU A 47 -6.80 -6.18 -4.99
C GLU A 47 -7.93 -7.22 -5.09
N VAL A 48 -8.16 -7.98 -4.01
CA VAL A 48 -9.23 -9.00 -3.91
C VAL A 48 -10.64 -8.47 -4.18
N ASP A 49 -11.01 -7.30 -3.63
CA ASP A 49 -12.38 -6.79 -3.66
C ASP A 49 -12.57 -5.48 -4.44
N SER A 50 -11.50 -4.89 -4.98
CA SER A 50 -11.55 -3.65 -5.78
C SER A 50 -12.42 -3.73 -7.04
N ARG A 51 -12.55 -4.92 -7.63
CA ARG A 51 -13.31 -5.14 -8.87
C ARG A 51 -14.79 -5.46 -8.65
N GLU A 52 -15.26 -5.48 -7.39
CA GLU A 52 -16.67 -5.76 -7.10
C GLU A 52 -17.60 -4.56 -7.32
N TYR A 53 -17.06 -3.32 -7.34
CA TYR A 53 -17.80 -2.07 -7.54
C TYR A 53 -19.08 -1.95 -6.68
N ARG A 54 -18.98 -2.29 -5.39
CA ARG A 54 -20.09 -2.20 -4.43
C ARG A 54 -19.99 -0.92 -3.61
N ILE A 55 -21.13 -0.34 -3.24
CA ILE A 55 -21.21 0.81 -2.32
C ILE A 55 -20.74 0.45 -0.91
N VAL A 56 -21.06 -0.75 -0.43
CA VAL A 56 -20.60 -1.27 0.86
C VAL A 56 -19.71 -2.48 0.61
N PRO A 57 -18.41 -2.41 0.92
CA PRO A 57 -17.50 -3.54 0.75
C PRO A 57 -17.96 -4.78 1.52
N ARG A 58 -17.91 -5.96 0.87
CA ARG A 58 -18.42 -7.21 1.46
C ARG A 58 -17.73 -7.59 2.77
N TYR A 59 -16.43 -7.32 2.91
CA TYR A 59 -15.67 -7.71 4.11
C TYR A 59 -16.22 -7.09 5.42
N LEU A 60 -17.02 -6.03 5.32
CA LEU A 60 -17.66 -5.40 6.48
C LEU A 60 -18.76 -6.27 7.10
N TYR A 61 -19.43 -7.11 6.30
CA TYR A 61 -20.56 -7.94 6.75
C TYR A 61 -20.45 -9.43 6.41
N ASP A 62 -19.56 -9.82 5.49
CA ASP A 62 -19.32 -11.19 5.05
C ASP A 62 -17.93 -11.67 5.52
N ASP A 63 -17.92 -12.66 6.40
CA ASP A 63 -16.68 -13.23 6.97
C ASP A 63 -15.84 -13.97 5.93
N ALA A 64 -16.43 -14.51 4.85
CA ALA A 64 -15.67 -15.17 3.78
C ALA A 64 -14.90 -14.13 2.94
N ALA A 65 -15.52 -12.98 2.67
CA ALA A 65 -14.84 -11.87 2.01
C ALA A 65 -13.72 -11.29 2.90
N LEU A 66 -13.97 -11.16 4.21
CA LEU A 66 -12.93 -10.74 5.17
C LEU A 66 -11.77 -11.74 5.22
N TYR A 67 -12.06 -13.04 5.15
CA TYR A 67 -11.05 -14.09 5.14
C TYR A 67 -10.09 -13.97 3.96
N ARG A 68 -10.61 -13.78 2.73
CA ARG A 68 -9.79 -13.59 1.52
C ARG A 68 -8.85 -12.40 1.65
N LYS A 69 -9.36 -11.29 2.19
CA LYS A 69 -8.58 -10.07 2.42
C LYS A 69 -7.50 -10.26 3.48
N TYR A 70 -7.86 -10.95 4.57
CA TYR A 70 -6.93 -11.26 5.66
C TYR A 70 -5.76 -12.12 5.19
N ILE A 71 -6.03 -13.21 4.46
CA ILE A 71 -4.94 -14.08 3.96
C ILE A 71 -4.11 -13.39 2.87
N GLU A 72 -4.71 -12.58 2.00
CA GLU A 72 -3.99 -11.75 1.03
C GLU A 72 -2.95 -10.88 1.75
N SER A 73 -3.40 -10.14 2.78
CA SER A 73 -2.50 -9.29 3.55
C SER A 73 -1.47 -10.09 4.36
N LYS A 74 -1.88 -11.20 4.97
CA LYS A 74 -1.01 -12.05 5.80
C LYS A 74 0.14 -12.61 4.98
N TYR A 75 -0.16 -13.13 3.80
CA TYR A 75 0.80 -13.75 2.90
C TYR A 75 1.39 -12.78 1.89
N ASN A 76 1.47 -11.49 2.25
CA ASN A 76 2.26 -10.50 1.53
C ASN A 76 1.83 -10.31 0.06
N GLU A 77 0.54 -10.50 -0.24
CA GLU A 77 -0.04 -10.42 -1.60
C GLU A 77 0.60 -11.40 -2.62
N ASP A 78 1.40 -12.38 -2.14
CA ASP A 78 2.06 -13.37 -2.98
C ASP A 78 1.24 -14.67 -3.00
N ILE A 79 0.46 -14.83 -4.06
CA ILE A 79 -0.39 -16.01 -4.26
C ILE A 79 0.42 -17.29 -4.48
N VAL A 80 1.63 -17.19 -5.04
CA VAL A 80 2.51 -18.36 -5.29
C VAL A 80 3.00 -18.89 -3.95
N ARG A 81 3.50 -17.99 -3.10
CA ARG A 81 3.88 -18.29 -1.72
C ARG A 81 2.69 -18.85 -0.93
N TYR A 82 1.52 -18.21 -0.98
CA TYR A 82 0.30 -18.75 -0.36
C TYR A 82 0.02 -20.20 -0.80
N ASN A 83 0.03 -20.47 -2.11
CA ASN A 83 -0.20 -21.81 -2.64
C ASN A 83 0.79 -22.85 -2.07
N ALA A 84 2.03 -22.46 -1.77
CA ALA A 84 3.01 -23.32 -1.13
C ALA A 84 2.58 -23.76 0.28
N TRP A 85 2.02 -22.90 1.13
CA TRP A 85 1.52 -23.31 2.46
C TRP A 85 0.32 -24.25 2.36
N PHE A 86 -0.64 -23.92 1.50
CA PHE A 86 -1.95 -24.58 1.48
C PHE A 86 -2.02 -25.76 0.53
N GLY A 87 -1.00 -25.96 -0.31
CA GLY A 87 -0.98 -27.00 -1.33
C GLY A 87 -2.03 -26.79 -2.41
N THR A 88 -2.35 -25.53 -2.69
CA THR A 88 -3.36 -25.12 -3.68
C THR A 88 -2.70 -24.70 -5.00
N ASP A 89 -3.54 -24.36 -5.98
CA ASP A 89 -3.11 -23.86 -7.29
C ASP A 89 -4.02 -22.69 -7.71
N LEU A 90 -4.24 -21.75 -6.79
CA LEU A 90 -5.10 -20.61 -7.01
C LEU A 90 -4.37 -19.55 -7.84
N ALA A 91 -5.06 -18.94 -8.80
CA ALA A 91 -4.55 -17.81 -9.57
C ALA A 91 -4.68 -16.47 -8.83
N SER A 92 -5.57 -16.38 -7.84
CA SER A 92 -5.84 -15.17 -7.05
C SER A 92 -6.43 -15.51 -5.69
N PHE A 93 -6.14 -14.68 -4.68
CA PHE A 93 -6.75 -14.75 -3.35
C PHE A 93 -8.29 -14.60 -3.39
N ALA A 94 -8.85 -14.01 -4.45
CA ALA A 94 -10.31 -13.91 -4.64
C ALA A 94 -11.01 -15.28 -4.69
N HIS A 95 -10.28 -16.33 -5.07
CA HIS A 95 -10.79 -17.71 -5.16
C HIS A 95 -10.55 -18.53 -3.89
N ALA A 96 -9.86 -17.99 -2.88
CA ALA A 96 -9.64 -18.71 -1.64
C ALA A 96 -10.94 -18.84 -0.84
N GLU A 97 -11.18 -20.02 -0.29
CA GLU A 97 -12.35 -20.31 0.53
C GLU A 97 -11.93 -20.60 1.98
N PRO A 98 -12.67 -20.10 2.98
CA PRO A 98 -12.42 -20.45 4.37
C PRO A 98 -12.71 -21.96 4.59
N PRO A 99 -11.95 -22.63 5.48
CA PRO A 99 -12.20 -24.04 5.78
C PRO A 99 -13.60 -24.24 6.39
N LYS A 100 -14.31 -25.26 5.90
CA LYS A 100 -15.69 -25.58 6.35
C LYS A 100 -15.76 -26.06 7.80
N HIS A 101 -14.73 -26.80 8.23
CA HIS A 101 -14.63 -27.37 9.57
C HIS A 101 -13.34 -26.91 10.24
N VAL A 102 -13.42 -26.60 11.54
CA VAL A 102 -12.28 -26.09 12.32
C VAL A 102 -12.08 -26.99 13.54
N ARG A 103 -10.94 -27.67 13.59
CA ARG A 103 -10.53 -28.57 14.67
C ARG A 103 -9.73 -27.76 15.69
N ARG A 104 -10.43 -27.09 16.60
CA ARG A 104 -9.84 -26.18 17.59
C ARG A 104 -8.67 -26.80 18.37
N ARG A 105 -8.84 -28.01 18.88
CA ARG A 105 -7.78 -28.73 19.62
C ARG A 105 -6.53 -29.00 18.78
N PHE A 106 -6.71 -29.26 17.48
CA PHE A 106 -5.59 -29.47 16.58
C PHE A 106 -4.84 -28.15 16.31
N VAL A 107 -5.57 -27.04 16.16
CA VAL A 107 -4.97 -25.71 16.04
C VAL A 107 -4.27 -25.29 17.33
N GLU A 108 -4.84 -25.55 18.50
CA GLU A 108 -4.22 -25.26 19.79
C GLU A 108 -2.89 -26.03 19.96
N GLU A 109 -2.87 -27.32 19.58
CA GLU A 109 -1.64 -28.13 19.57
C GLU A 109 -0.59 -27.55 18.61
N TRP A 110 -1.01 -27.12 17.42
CA TRP A 110 -0.13 -26.45 16.45
C TRP A 110 0.42 -25.13 17.01
N ARG A 111 -0.43 -24.27 17.56
CA ARG A 111 -0.02 -22.98 18.16
C ARG A 111 0.99 -23.20 19.29
N SER A 112 0.74 -24.17 20.17
CA SER A 112 1.66 -24.54 21.26
C SER A 112 3.01 -25.05 20.74
N PHE A 113 3.01 -25.83 19.67
CA PHE A 113 4.25 -26.28 19.03
C PHE A 113 5.03 -25.11 18.44
N VAL A 114 4.37 -24.22 17.69
CA VAL A 114 5.02 -23.06 17.05
C VAL A 114 5.61 -22.11 18.09
N THR A 115 4.98 -21.93 19.25
CA THR A 115 5.56 -21.10 20.34
C THR A 115 6.86 -21.66 20.91
N GLY A 116 7.09 -22.98 20.79
CA GLY A 116 8.33 -23.63 21.23
C GLY A 116 9.42 -23.69 20.15
N LEU A 117 9.13 -23.25 18.92
CA LEU A 117 10.10 -23.29 17.83
C LEU A 117 11.17 -22.18 18.00
N PRO A 118 12.44 -22.47 17.67
CA PRO A 118 13.45 -21.43 17.56
C PRO A 118 13.05 -20.38 16.51
N ASN A 119 13.50 -19.13 16.70
CA ASN A 119 13.28 -18.02 15.75
C ASN A 119 13.64 -18.35 14.30
N ASP A 120 14.65 -19.19 14.15
CA ASP A 120 15.20 -19.64 12.88
C ASP A 120 14.19 -20.47 12.08
N TYR A 121 13.14 -20.99 12.72
CA TYR A 121 12.04 -21.73 12.09
C TYR A 121 10.78 -20.88 11.88
N LEU A 122 10.86 -19.59 12.18
CA LEU A 122 9.74 -18.66 12.12
C LEU A 122 10.01 -17.57 11.08
N MET A 123 8.95 -17.03 10.51
CA MET A 123 8.92 -15.93 9.55
C MET A 123 7.92 -14.89 10.01
N LEU A 124 8.19 -13.63 9.70
CA LEU A 124 7.19 -12.57 9.87
C LEU A 124 6.25 -12.55 8.68
N CYS A 125 4.95 -12.60 8.93
CA CYS A 125 3.91 -12.32 7.94
C CYS A 125 3.57 -10.81 7.94
N HIS A 126 2.81 -10.30 6.96
CA HIS A 126 2.58 -8.84 6.79
C HIS A 126 3.88 -8.00 6.69
N SER A 127 4.94 -8.57 6.11
CA SER A 127 6.33 -8.08 6.18
C SER A 127 6.88 -7.51 4.88
N ALA A 128 6.27 -7.84 3.75
CA ALA A 128 6.63 -7.34 2.42
C ALA A 128 5.36 -7.33 1.54
N SER A 129 5.35 -6.59 0.44
CA SER A 129 4.48 -6.90 -0.71
C SER A 129 5.37 -7.09 -1.93
N ILE A 130 5.05 -8.08 -2.77
CA ILE A 130 5.70 -8.25 -4.07
C ILE A 130 4.86 -7.47 -5.09
N GLY A 131 5.33 -6.30 -5.49
CA GLY A 131 4.72 -5.51 -6.57
C GLY A 131 3.89 -4.30 -6.10
N ASP A 132 3.55 -4.19 -4.82
CA ASP A 132 2.96 -3.00 -4.22
C ASP A 132 4.01 -2.24 -3.41
N ASN A 133 4.15 -0.92 -3.63
CA ASN A 133 5.06 -0.05 -2.89
C ASN A 133 4.51 0.33 -1.49
N ARG A 134 3.43 -0.34 -1.04
CA ARG A 134 2.85 -0.19 0.29
C ARG A 134 3.86 -0.46 1.39
N THR A 135 3.84 0.39 2.43
CA THR A 135 4.55 0.13 3.69
C THR A 135 3.83 -0.96 4.50
N PRO A 136 4.41 -2.16 4.71
CA PRO A 136 3.74 -3.26 5.41
C PRO A 136 3.56 -2.99 6.92
N GLU A 137 2.54 -3.59 7.54
CA GLU A 137 2.27 -3.39 8.99
C GLU A 137 3.50 -3.73 9.85
N MET A 138 4.20 -4.82 9.52
CA MET A 138 5.40 -5.22 10.28
C MET A 138 6.54 -4.22 10.15
N LEU A 139 6.68 -3.56 9.00
CA LEU A 139 7.70 -2.53 8.81
C LEU A 139 7.42 -1.31 9.68
N ILE A 140 6.15 -0.89 9.78
CA ILE A 140 5.72 0.19 10.67
C ILE A 140 6.04 -0.16 12.13
N ARG A 141 5.70 -1.38 12.56
CA ARG A 141 5.99 -1.87 13.91
C ARG A 141 7.49 -1.92 14.19
N TYR A 142 8.28 -2.38 13.22
CA TYR A 142 9.73 -2.45 13.34
C TYR A 142 10.36 -1.06 13.45
N ARG A 143 9.95 -0.11 12.59
CA ARG A 143 10.41 1.28 12.65
C ARG A 143 10.16 1.89 14.01
N LYS A 144 8.95 1.73 14.55
CA LYS A 144 8.60 2.23 15.89
C LYS A 144 9.45 1.61 16.99
N PHE A 145 9.67 0.29 16.93
CA PHE A 145 10.53 -0.41 17.89
C PHE A 145 11.98 0.12 17.87
N VAL A 146 12.53 0.32 16.68
CA VAL A 146 13.89 0.85 16.53
C VAL A 146 13.95 2.33 16.94
N GLU A 147 12.95 3.14 16.58
CA GLU A 147 12.86 4.54 16.98
C GLU A 147 12.83 4.71 18.50
N GLU A 148 12.03 3.90 19.19
CA GLU A 148 11.99 3.86 20.66
C GLU A 148 13.34 3.44 21.25
N LYS A 149 14.00 2.43 20.66
CA LYS A 149 15.30 1.92 21.12
C LYS A 149 16.42 2.95 21.01
N PHE A 150 16.39 3.77 19.96
CA PHE A 150 17.38 4.83 19.71
C PHE A 150 16.91 6.21 20.21
N HIS A 151 15.82 6.28 20.97
CA HIS A 151 15.25 7.53 21.52
C HIS A 151 15.00 8.61 20.46
N GLY A 152 14.64 8.22 19.24
CA GLY A 152 14.45 9.14 18.11
C GLY A 152 15.75 9.72 17.52
N ASN A 153 16.94 9.27 17.96
CA ASN A 153 18.22 9.71 17.42
C ASN A 153 18.64 8.89 16.18
N LEU A 154 18.40 9.47 15.00
CA LEU A 154 18.69 8.84 13.71
C LEU A 154 20.20 8.74 13.42
N ASP A 155 21.01 9.70 13.88
CA ASP A 155 22.46 9.69 13.66
C ASP A 155 23.13 8.53 14.41
N LEU A 156 22.68 8.27 15.65
CA LEU A 156 23.14 7.13 16.44
C LEU A 156 22.76 5.80 15.79
N LEU A 157 21.54 5.71 15.23
CA LEU A 157 21.09 4.55 14.48
C LEU A 157 21.97 4.32 13.26
N ASN A 158 22.17 5.35 12.44
CA ASN A 158 22.98 5.29 11.22
C ASN A 158 24.42 4.87 11.51
N ALA A 159 25.02 5.41 12.58
CA ALA A 159 26.34 5.01 13.04
C ALA A 159 26.39 3.54 13.48
N THR A 160 25.34 3.05 14.15
CA THR A 160 25.28 1.68 14.71
C THR A 160 24.97 0.63 13.64
N TYR A 161 24.08 0.94 12.69
CA TYR A 161 23.68 0.04 11.62
C TYR A 161 24.53 0.18 10.35
N HIS A 162 25.40 1.18 10.30
CA HIS A 162 26.18 1.54 9.11
C HIS A 162 25.28 1.85 7.89
N GLU A 163 24.25 2.66 8.14
CA GLU A 163 23.27 3.10 7.14
C GLU A 163 23.27 4.64 7.02
N ALA A 164 22.65 5.17 5.98
CA ALA A 164 22.53 6.61 5.73
C ALA A 164 21.06 7.00 5.54
N ASN A 165 20.23 6.67 6.53
CA ASN A 165 18.82 7.05 6.51
C ASN A 165 18.69 8.56 6.79
N GLU A 166 18.01 9.29 5.93
CA GLU A 166 17.70 10.72 6.11
C GLU A 166 16.50 10.93 7.05
N ASN A 167 15.63 9.92 7.16
CA ASN A 167 14.47 9.92 8.04
C ASN A 167 14.05 8.48 8.40
N TRP A 168 13.19 8.35 9.42
CA TRP A 168 12.69 7.06 9.93
C TRP A 168 11.89 6.25 8.90
N THR A 169 11.36 6.87 7.85
CA THR A 169 10.59 6.18 6.81
C THR A 169 11.48 5.47 5.78
N GLN A 170 12.78 5.76 5.74
CA GLN A 170 13.74 5.05 4.88
C GLN A 170 14.26 3.75 5.52
N LEU A 171 14.13 3.62 6.85
CA LEU A 171 14.55 2.42 7.56
C LEU A 171 13.78 1.18 7.06
N THR A 172 14.53 0.14 6.71
CA THR A 172 14.01 -1.16 6.23
C THR A 172 14.27 -2.28 7.24
N MET A 173 13.47 -3.34 7.18
CA MET A 173 13.74 -4.58 7.91
C MET A 173 14.82 -5.41 7.19
N PRO A 174 15.66 -6.16 7.91
CA PRO A 174 16.46 -7.22 7.31
C PRO A 174 15.59 -8.21 6.52
N LEU A 175 16.08 -8.62 5.35
CA LEU A 175 15.42 -9.63 4.52
C LEU A 175 15.69 -11.02 5.10
N GLU A 176 14.62 -11.78 5.34
CA GLU A 176 14.68 -13.20 5.67
C GLU A 176 13.99 -14.03 4.59
N ASP A 177 14.74 -14.92 3.94
CA ASP A 177 14.15 -15.91 3.04
C ASP A 177 14.63 -17.32 3.39
N TRP A 178 13.92 -17.94 4.33
CA TRP A 178 14.21 -19.30 4.77
C TRP A 178 13.78 -20.39 3.77
N THR A 179 13.25 -20.00 2.62
CA THR A 179 12.91 -20.91 1.51
C THR A 179 14.01 -20.96 0.46
N GLN A 180 14.90 -19.97 0.43
CA GLN A 180 16.06 -19.96 -0.46
C GLN A 180 17.12 -20.97 0.01
N ARG A 181 17.68 -21.72 -0.94
CA ARG A 181 18.51 -22.89 -0.63
C ARG A 181 19.72 -22.59 0.26
N ASN A 182 20.49 -21.57 -0.13
CA ASN A 182 21.76 -21.18 0.50
C ASN A 182 21.62 -19.90 1.32
N PHE A 183 20.41 -19.53 1.74
CA PHE A 183 20.23 -18.32 2.54
C PHE A 183 20.83 -18.51 3.93
N SER A 184 21.68 -17.56 4.32
CA SER A 184 22.17 -17.40 5.68
C SER A 184 22.08 -15.93 6.05
N PRO A 185 21.50 -15.58 7.20
CA PRO A 185 21.43 -14.19 7.61
C PRO A 185 22.83 -13.64 7.89
N VAL A 186 23.03 -12.36 7.57
CA VAL A 186 24.27 -11.66 7.88
C VAL A 186 24.20 -11.18 9.34
N GLU A 187 25.10 -11.70 10.17
CA GLU A 187 25.21 -11.24 11.55
C GLU A 187 25.61 -9.76 11.60
N SER A 188 24.76 -8.93 12.17
CA SER A 188 24.94 -7.49 12.30
C SER A 188 24.20 -6.97 13.53
N ALA A 189 24.51 -5.75 13.98
CA ALA A 189 23.74 -5.10 15.05
C ALA A 189 22.25 -4.99 14.69
N LYS A 190 21.95 -4.59 13.45
CA LYS A 190 20.60 -4.53 12.90
C LYS A 190 19.89 -5.90 12.94
N TYR A 191 20.59 -6.98 12.57
CA TYR A 191 19.98 -8.31 12.59
C TYR A 191 19.71 -8.80 14.02
N ARG A 192 20.59 -8.51 14.99
CA ARG A 192 20.34 -8.83 16.40
C ARG A 192 19.10 -8.11 16.94
N ASP A 193 18.95 -6.84 16.59
CA ASP A 193 17.80 -6.02 16.98
C ASP A 193 16.51 -6.48 16.30
N PHE A 194 16.61 -6.92 15.04
CA PHE A 194 15.51 -7.55 14.34
C PHE A 194 15.08 -8.88 14.97
N LEU A 195 16.02 -9.73 15.41
CA LEU A 195 15.70 -10.96 16.13
C LEU A 195 15.01 -10.66 17.46
N GLU A 196 15.45 -9.63 18.19
CA GLU A 196 14.78 -9.16 19.40
C GLU A 196 13.34 -8.71 19.10
N PHE A 197 13.16 -7.88 18.07
CA PHE A 197 11.84 -7.45 17.60
C PHE A 197 10.93 -8.64 17.26
N LYS A 198 11.45 -9.62 16.50
CA LYS A 198 10.73 -10.84 16.09
C LYS A 198 10.26 -11.67 17.28
N ARG A 199 11.07 -11.81 18.34
CA ARG A 199 10.68 -12.53 19.59
C ARG A 199 9.54 -11.86 20.33
N ARG A 200 9.42 -10.53 20.23
CA ARG A 200 8.37 -9.76 20.89
C ARG A 200 7.04 -9.81 20.13
N GLN A 201 7.00 -10.37 18.93
CA GLN A 201 5.77 -10.40 18.13
C GLN A 201 4.78 -11.46 18.64
N PRO A 202 3.48 -11.14 18.69
CA PRO A 202 2.44 -12.13 18.91
C PRO A 202 2.47 -13.24 17.86
N LEU A 203 2.04 -14.45 18.26
CA LEU A 203 2.02 -15.65 17.41
C LEU A 203 1.32 -15.43 16.06
N ARG A 204 0.31 -14.56 15.99
CA ARG A 204 -0.42 -14.27 14.75
C ARG A 204 0.43 -13.66 13.63
N TYR A 205 1.56 -13.04 13.97
CA TYR A 205 2.52 -12.47 13.02
C TYR A 205 3.64 -13.43 12.66
N LEU A 206 3.65 -14.63 13.25
CA LEU A 206 4.68 -15.64 13.08
C LEU A 206 4.11 -16.82 12.28
N ILE A 207 4.76 -17.13 11.16
CA ILE A 207 4.44 -18.28 10.30
C ILE A 207 5.68 -19.15 10.13
N THR A 208 5.51 -20.42 9.77
CA THR A 208 6.63 -21.34 9.49
C THR A 208 6.92 -21.36 7.99
N PRO A 209 8.18 -21.53 7.55
CA PRO A 209 8.51 -21.76 6.15
C PRO A 209 7.80 -23.01 5.58
N PRO A 210 7.20 -22.98 4.37
CA PRO A 210 6.41 -24.08 3.83
C PRO A 210 7.28 -25.06 3.02
N ILE A 211 8.09 -25.88 3.68
CA ILE A 211 9.07 -26.73 2.97
C ILE A 211 8.38 -27.86 2.21
N ASP A 212 7.27 -28.37 2.74
CA ASP A 212 6.40 -29.28 1.97
C ASP A 212 5.84 -28.60 0.70
N GLY A 213 5.63 -27.28 0.76
CA GLY A 213 5.21 -26.45 -0.38
C GLY A 213 6.25 -26.37 -1.47
N LEU A 214 7.50 -26.11 -1.09
CA LEU A 214 8.63 -26.08 -2.03
C LEU A 214 8.79 -27.40 -2.77
N TYR A 215 8.58 -28.53 -2.09
CA TYR A 215 8.61 -29.83 -2.74
C TYR A 215 7.48 -29.99 -3.77
N ARG A 216 6.27 -29.52 -3.45
CA ARG A 216 5.15 -29.50 -4.41
C ARG A 216 5.45 -28.62 -5.61
N ASP A 217 6.05 -27.45 -5.41
CA ASP A 217 6.38 -26.54 -6.50
C ASP A 217 7.48 -27.12 -7.40
N TYR A 218 8.48 -27.80 -6.82
CA TYR A 218 9.45 -28.58 -7.58
C TYR A 218 8.77 -29.65 -8.48
N LEU A 219 7.81 -30.39 -7.93
CA LEU A 219 7.06 -31.39 -8.68
C LEU A 219 6.20 -30.75 -9.78
N LYS A 220 5.55 -29.62 -9.49
CA LYS A 220 4.80 -28.83 -10.49
C LYS A 220 5.72 -28.41 -11.64
N MET A 221 6.93 -27.93 -11.35
CA MET A 221 7.90 -27.55 -12.38
C MET A 221 8.31 -28.76 -13.24
N LYS A 222 8.47 -29.95 -12.63
CA LYS A 222 8.85 -31.18 -13.34
C LYS A 222 7.72 -31.80 -14.18
N TYR A 223 6.48 -31.72 -13.71
CA TYR A 223 5.32 -32.38 -14.33
C TYR A 223 4.29 -31.42 -14.94
N GLY A 224 4.57 -30.12 -14.95
CA GLY A 224 3.75 -29.03 -15.47
C GLY A 224 2.65 -28.53 -14.51
N ASN A 225 2.02 -29.41 -13.74
CA ASN A 225 0.99 -29.03 -12.75
C ASN A 225 0.85 -30.05 -11.62
N LEU A 226 0.07 -29.71 -10.59
CA LEU A 226 -0.11 -30.56 -9.41
C LEU A 226 -0.89 -31.85 -9.71
N THR A 227 -1.84 -31.81 -10.64
CA THR A 227 -2.64 -32.98 -11.05
C THR A 227 -1.76 -34.04 -11.71
N ASN A 228 -0.87 -33.63 -12.61
CA ASN A 228 0.10 -34.49 -13.25
C ASN A 228 1.11 -35.04 -12.24
N SER A 229 1.53 -34.20 -11.28
CA SER A 229 2.41 -34.62 -10.18
C SER A 229 1.77 -35.74 -9.35
N LYS A 230 0.50 -35.60 -8.96
CA LYS A 230 -0.24 -36.64 -8.22
C LYS A 230 -0.33 -37.96 -9.01
N ARG A 231 -0.67 -37.88 -10.30
CA ARG A 231 -0.73 -39.05 -11.19
C ARG A 231 0.62 -39.77 -11.30
N ALA A 232 1.71 -39.01 -11.44
CA ALA A 232 3.06 -39.56 -11.56
C ALA A 232 3.53 -40.27 -10.28
N LEU A 233 3.08 -39.81 -9.11
CA LEU A 233 3.42 -40.36 -7.80
C LEU A 233 2.41 -41.43 -7.32
N VAL A 234 1.50 -41.89 -8.18
CA VAL A 234 0.45 -42.89 -7.84
C VAL A 234 -0.46 -42.43 -6.69
N TYR A 235 -0.56 -41.11 -6.45
CA TYR A 235 -1.61 -40.56 -5.57
C TYR A 235 -2.93 -40.55 -6.33
N SER A 236 -4.04 -40.87 -5.65
CA SER A 236 -5.35 -40.72 -6.28
C SER A 236 -5.58 -39.22 -6.55
N PRO A 237 -6.06 -38.83 -7.75
CA PRO A 237 -6.40 -37.43 -8.03
C PRO A 237 -7.42 -36.86 -7.05
N LYS A 238 -8.22 -37.74 -6.41
CA LYS A 238 -9.25 -37.43 -5.42
C LYS A 238 -8.71 -37.32 -3.99
N ASP A 239 -7.45 -37.65 -3.73
CA ASP A 239 -6.89 -37.54 -2.39
C ASP A 239 -6.79 -36.06 -2.00
N ALA A 240 -7.50 -35.72 -0.93
CA ALA A 240 -7.43 -34.43 -0.27
C ALA A 240 -6.07 -34.20 0.44
N VAL A 241 -5.21 -35.22 0.45
CA VAL A 241 -3.90 -35.17 1.08
C VAL A 241 -2.91 -34.45 0.15
N PRO A 242 -2.31 -33.32 0.57
CA PRO A 242 -1.27 -32.67 -0.22
C PRO A 242 -0.03 -33.58 -0.29
N ILE A 243 0.67 -33.58 -1.44
CA ILE A 243 1.98 -34.24 -1.57
C ILE A 243 2.92 -33.61 -0.54
N ARG A 244 3.70 -34.44 0.17
CA ARG A 244 4.53 -34.02 1.31
C ARG A 244 5.95 -34.53 1.18
N LEU A 245 6.85 -33.82 1.84
CA LEU A 245 8.23 -34.23 1.97
C LEU A 245 8.37 -35.10 3.22
N THR A 246 8.74 -36.36 3.03
CA THR A 246 9.00 -37.29 4.14
C THR A 246 10.29 -36.90 4.86
N THR A 247 10.34 -37.11 6.17
CA THR A 247 11.51 -36.78 7.01
C THR A 247 12.75 -37.60 6.64
N ARG A 248 12.53 -38.83 6.20
CA ARG A 248 13.54 -39.76 5.72
C ARG A 248 13.20 -40.21 4.31
N VAL A 249 14.15 -40.88 3.67
CA VAL A 249 13.99 -41.48 2.34
C VAL A 249 12.74 -42.37 2.32
N PRO A 250 11.82 -42.18 1.35
CA PRO A 250 10.63 -43.03 1.20
C PRO A 250 11.00 -44.44 0.71
N HIS A 251 10.09 -45.42 0.84
CA HIS A 251 10.39 -46.81 0.48
C HIS A 251 10.19 -47.18 -1.01
N SER A 252 9.48 -46.37 -1.81
CA SER A 252 9.31 -46.37 -3.30
C SER A 252 7.94 -45.79 -3.67
N PRO A 253 7.67 -45.29 -4.90
CA PRO A 253 8.55 -44.99 -6.05
C PRO A 253 9.25 -43.60 -5.98
N ASP A 254 9.07 -42.87 -4.88
CA ASP A 254 9.43 -41.45 -4.75
C ASP A 254 10.93 -41.18 -4.47
N VAL A 255 11.74 -42.22 -4.30
CA VAL A 255 13.14 -42.12 -3.79
C VAL A 255 14.00 -41.17 -4.63
N ARG A 256 14.00 -41.34 -5.96
CA ARG A 256 14.83 -40.49 -6.84
C ARG A 256 14.38 -39.04 -6.85
N LEU A 257 13.07 -38.79 -6.79
CA LEU A 257 12.50 -37.45 -6.78
C LEU A 257 12.76 -36.74 -5.45
N TRP A 258 12.61 -37.47 -4.36
CA TRP A 258 12.96 -37.02 -3.03
C TRP A 258 14.45 -36.69 -2.96
N GLU A 259 15.31 -37.59 -3.45
CA GLU A 259 16.75 -37.41 -3.46
C GLU A 259 17.17 -36.20 -4.31
N ASP A 260 16.67 -36.09 -5.54
CA ASP A 260 16.94 -34.95 -6.42
C ASP A 260 16.57 -33.63 -5.74
N PHE A 261 15.36 -33.56 -5.15
CA PHE A 261 14.91 -32.36 -4.45
C PHE A 261 15.79 -32.03 -3.25
N VAL A 262 16.07 -33.00 -2.37
CA VAL A 262 16.86 -32.77 -1.16
C VAL A 262 18.29 -32.35 -1.51
N ARG A 263 18.90 -33.00 -2.51
CA ARG A 263 20.27 -32.70 -2.92
C ARG A 263 20.40 -31.41 -3.71
N ARG A 264 19.37 -30.95 -4.46
CA ARG A 264 19.53 -29.81 -5.39
C ARG A 264 18.71 -28.57 -5.04
N GLU A 265 17.52 -28.75 -4.46
CA GLU A 265 16.55 -27.66 -4.27
C GLU A 265 16.30 -27.34 -2.79
N CYS A 266 16.18 -28.35 -1.93
CA CYS A 266 15.82 -28.18 -0.52
C CYS A 266 16.80 -27.26 0.22
N PRO A 267 16.33 -26.32 1.07
CA PRO A 267 17.23 -25.47 1.82
C PRO A 267 18.14 -26.25 2.75
N VAL A 268 19.44 -26.02 2.60
CA VAL A 268 20.52 -26.79 3.23
C VAL A 268 20.36 -26.78 4.75
N ARG A 269 19.84 -25.69 5.30
CA ARG A 269 19.56 -25.48 6.72
C ARG A 269 18.60 -26.49 7.36
N TYR A 270 17.72 -27.13 6.59
CA TYR A 270 16.80 -28.15 7.12
C TYR A 270 17.36 -29.56 7.00
N ILE A 271 18.51 -29.73 6.37
CA ILE A 271 19.11 -31.03 6.14
C ILE A 271 20.05 -31.35 7.31
N ARG A 272 19.97 -32.59 7.79
CA ARG A 272 20.85 -33.14 8.81
C ARG A 272 21.44 -34.45 8.33
N PHE A 273 22.62 -34.76 8.82
CA PHE A 273 23.23 -36.08 8.65
C PHE A 273 23.15 -36.89 9.92
N ASN A 274 22.83 -38.18 9.81
CA ASN A 274 23.02 -39.15 10.87
C ASN A 274 24.45 -39.74 10.85
N SER A 275 24.76 -40.64 11.79
CA SER A 275 26.10 -41.25 11.91
C SER A 275 26.54 -42.09 10.72
N ALA A 276 25.62 -42.55 9.86
CA ALA A 276 25.97 -43.34 8.67
C ALA A 276 26.77 -42.52 7.64
N ALA A 277 26.70 -41.19 7.69
CA ALA A 277 27.47 -40.29 6.81
C ALA A 277 28.94 -40.13 7.21
N ASP A 278 29.35 -40.52 8.43
CA ASP A 278 30.69 -40.22 8.95
C ASP A 278 31.80 -40.89 8.13
N LEU A 279 31.64 -42.17 7.78
CA LEU A 279 32.64 -42.91 7.00
C LEU A 279 32.77 -42.37 5.56
N PRO A 280 31.69 -42.19 4.79
CA PRO A 280 31.77 -41.57 3.46
C PRO A 280 32.33 -40.15 3.51
N TYR A 281 31.97 -39.35 4.53
CA TYR A 281 32.49 -37.99 4.66
C TYR A 281 34.00 -37.97 4.90
N ARG A 282 34.54 -38.87 5.73
CA ARG A 282 35.99 -39.02 5.92
C ARG A 282 36.70 -39.37 4.62
N GLN A 283 36.12 -40.27 3.82
CA GLN A 283 36.69 -40.66 2.53
C GLN A 283 36.69 -39.48 1.54
N PHE A 284 35.59 -38.73 1.48
CA PHE A 284 35.47 -37.49 0.70
C PHE A 284 36.55 -36.48 1.08
N ILE A 285 36.65 -36.13 2.37
CA ILE A 285 37.62 -35.15 2.87
C ILE A 285 39.07 -35.63 2.67
N ARG A 286 39.35 -36.92 2.87
CA ARG A 286 40.68 -37.50 2.62
C ARG A 286 41.07 -37.40 1.15
N ARG A 287 40.14 -37.64 0.21
CA ARG A 287 40.40 -37.45 -1.23
C ARG A 287 40.66 -35.98 -1.57
N LYS A 288 39.94 -35.06 -0.95
CA LYS A 288 40.01 -33.63 -1.27
C LYS A 288 41.26 -32.94 -0.71
N TYR A 289 41.66 -33.27 0.52
CA TYR A 289 42.73 -32.55 1.24
C TYR A 289 43.97 -33.39 1.56
N GLY A 290 43.89 -34.72 1.44
CA GLY A 290 45.00 -35.65 1.71
C GLY A 290 45.30 -35.87 3.19
N ASN A 291 45.54 -34.81 3.97
CA ASN A 291 46.00 -34.88 5.36
C ASN A 291 45.21 -33.97 6.33
N GLU A 292 45.29 -34.28 7.63
CA GLU A 292 44.62 -33.53 8.71
C GLU A 292 45.06 -32.06 8.85
N ILE A 293 46.29 -31.72 8.48
CA ILE A 293 46.80 -30.34 8.57
C ILE A 293 46.06 -29.44 7.56
N ALA A 294 45.91 -29.91 6.32
CA ALA A 294 45.22 -29.19 5.26
C ALA A 294 43.73 -28.99 5.59
N VAL A 295 43.07 -30.02 6.13
CA VAL A 295 41.67 -29.90 6.59
C VAL A 295 41.55 -28.95 7.77
N SER A 296 42.45 -29.05 8.74
CA SER A 296 42.43 -28.16 9.92
C SER A 296 42.58 -26.70 9.53
N SER A 297 43.46 -26.42 8.55
CA SER A 297 43.64 -25.09 7.97
C SER A 297 42.39 -24.62 7.20
N ALA A 298 41.83 -25.49 6.34
CA ALA A 298 40.69 -25.14 5.49
C ALA A 298 39.39 -24.93 6.29
N HIS A 299 39.13 -25.77 7.30
CA HIS A 299 37.89 -25.74 8.09
C HIS A 299 38.00 -24.87 9.34
N GLY A 300 39.21 -24.41 9.69
CA GLY A 300 39.44 -23.62 10.91
C GLY A 300 39.22 -24.41 12.21
N ILE A 301 39.32 -25.74 12.16
CA ILE A 301 39.16 -26.64 13.31
C ILE A 301 40.45 -27.40 13.58
N ARG A 302 40.75 -27.73 14.83
CA ARG A 302 41.87 -28.63 15.14
C ARG A 302 41.36 -30.06 15.20
N ILE A 303 41.81 -30.91 14.28
CA ILE A 303 41.53 -32.34 14.30
C ILE A 303 42.78 -33.15 14.64
N PRO A 304 42.75 -34.01 15.68
CA PRO A 304 43.89 -34.86 16.04
C PRO A 304 44.22 -35.91 14.97
N SER A 305 43.21 -36.39 14.26
CA SER A 305 43.33 -37.37 13.17
C SER A 305 42.08 -37.34 12.29
N LEU A 306 42.25 -37.56 10.98
CA LEU A 306 41.15 -37.76 10.03
C LEU A 306 40.18 -38.89 10.44
N ASN A 307 40.64 -39.87 11.21
CA ASN A 307 39.79 -40.98 11.67
C ASN A 307 38.78 -40.56 12.76
N MET A 308 39.01 -39.42 13.42
CA MET A 308 38.09 -38.87 14.43
C MET A 308 37.13 -37.83 13.86
N LEU A 309 37.31 -37.42 12.59
CA LEU A 309 36.45 -36.45 11.94
C LEU A 309 35.04 -37.03 11.76
N SER A 310 34.02 -36.33 12.22
CA SER A 310 32.61 -36.69 11.98
C SER A 310 31.99 -35.64 11.07
N VAL A 311 31.01 -36.02 10.25
CA VAL A 311 30.32 -35.02 9.45
C VAL A 311 29.56 -34.07 10.40
N PRO A 312 29.65 -32.74 10.21
CA PRO A 312 28.79 -31.82 10.93
C PRO A 312 27.32 -32.24 10.74
N ARG A 313 26.62 -32.52 11.85
CA ARG A 313 25.21 -32.98 11.81
C ARG A 313 24.29 -31.91 11.24
N THR A 314 24.62 -30.64 11.47
CA THR A 314 23.99 -29.44 10.90
C THR A 314 24.96 -28.79 9.91
N PRO A 315 24.47 -28.05 8.91
CA PRO A 315 25.36 -27.31 8.01
C PRO A 315 26.16 -26.26 8.81
N PRO A 316 27.45 -26.08 8.51
CA PRO A 316 28.25 -25.00 9.08
C PRO A 316 27.72 -23.61 8.67
N ASN A 317 28.01 -22.57 9.46
CA ASN A 317 27.45 -21.23 9.22
C ASN A 317 28.03 -20.54 7.96
N ALA A 318 29.33 -20.74 7.68
CA ALA A 318 30.02 -20.12 6.55
C ALA A 318 31.35 -20.83 6.24
N GLY A 319 32.03 -20.37 5.18
CA GLY A 319 33.41 -20.77 4.85
C GLY A 319 33.55 -22.11 4.16
N THR A 320 34.79 -22.59 4.03
CA THR A 320 35.14 -23.81 3.29
C THR A 320 34.44 -25.05 3.83
N ALA A 321 34.25 -25.14 5.14
CA ALA A 321 33.53 -26.25 5.77
C ALA A 321 32.08 -26.37 5.26
N LEU A 322 31.38 -25.24 5.05
CA LEU A 322 30.03 -25.24 4.46
C LEU A 322 30.05 -25.67 2.99
N VAL A 323 31.03 -25.18 2.21
CA VAL A 323 31.18 -25.55 0.79
C VAL A 323 31.38 -27.06 0.64
N ASP A 324 32.27 -27.62 1.46
CA ASP A 324 32.55 -29.06 1.46
C ASP A 324 31.35 -29.88 1.93
N TRP A 325 30.62 -29.39 2.92
CA TRP A 325 29.40 -30.02 3.40
C TRP A 325 28.33 -30.08 2.31
N ILE A 326 28.13 -28.98 1.56
CA ILE A 326 27.19 -28.91 0.43
C ILE A 326 27.64 -29.82 -0.71
N GLU A 327 28.93 -29.82 -1.04
CA GLU A 327 29.48 -30.68 -2.09
C GLU A 327 29.31 -32.16 -1.76
N PHE A 328 29.61 -32.54 -0.51
CA PHE A 328 29.38 -33.89 -0.03
C PHE A 328 27.90 -34.29 -0.10
N LEU A 329 27.00 -33.41 0.35
CA LEU A 329 25.55 -33.60 0.21
C LEU A 329 25.12 -33.82 -1.26
N GLN A 330 25.70 -33.08 -2.20
CA GLN A 330 25.29 -33.16 -3.61
C GLN A 330 25.81 -34.39 -4.34
N LYS A 331 27.02 -34.86 -3.99
CA LYS A 331 27.75 -35.85 -4.81
C LYS A 331 27.91 -37.23 -4.18
N GLU A 332 28.10 -37.31 -2.86
CA GLU A 332 28.66 -38.53 -2.24
C GLU A 332 27.92 -39.01 -0.98
N ALA A 333 27.11 -38.17 -0.33
CA ALA A 333 26.41 -38.58 0.88
C ALA A 333 25.40 -39.72 0.59
N PRO A 334 25.40 -40.83 1.35
CA PRO A 334 24.37 -41.88 1.22
C PRO A 334 22.98 -41.31 1.49
N VAL A 335 21.98 -41.69 0.71
CA VAL A 335 20.62 -41.11 0.82
C VAL A 335 20.02 -41.40 2.20
N GLU A 336 20.27 -42.61 2.72
CA GLU A 336 19.80 -43.10 4.03
C GLU A 336 20.44 -42.35 5.20
N SER A 337 21.55 -41.66 4.95
CA SER A 337 22.21 -40.83 5.97
C SER A 337 21.57 -39.45 6.14
N ILE A 338 20.67 -39.07 5.23
CA ILE A 338 20.05 -37.75 5.17
C ILE A 338 18.72 -37.75 5.92
N GLU A 339 18.57 -36.81 6.85
CA GLU A 339 17.33 -36.57 7.60
C GLU A 339 16.90 -35.11 7.47
N LEU A 340 15.59 -34.87 7.39
CA LEU A 340 15.03 -33.53 7.28
C LEU A 340 14.46 -33.04 8.61
N THR A 341 14.81 -31.82 8.97
CA THR A 341 14.35 -31.13 10.18
C THR A 341 13.58 -29.87 9.81
N THR A 342 12.56 -30.02 8.97
CA THR A 342 11.64 -28.93 8.57
C THR A 342 10.63 -28.62 9.68
N PRO A 343 9.98 -27.43 9.68
CA PRO A 343 8.89 -27.14 10.63
C PRO A 343 7.81 -28.23 10.65
N GLU A 344 7.43 -28.74 9.47
CA GLU A 344 6.42 -29.79 9.33
C GLU A 344 6.92 -31.13 9.89
N ALA A 345 8.16 -31.51 9.61
CA ALA A 345 8.78 -32.73 10.16
C ALA A 345 8.89 -32.68 11.70
N LEU A 346 9.28 -31.52 12.24
CA LEU A 346 9.35 -31.29 13.68
C LEU A 346 7.97 -31.38 14.33
N PHE A 347 6.91 -30.88 13.68
CA PHE A 347 5.54 -31.00 14.19
C PHE A 347 5.06 -32.45 14.23
N ARG A 348 5.30 -33.21 13.15
CA ARG A 348 4.98 -34.65 13.11
C ARG A 348 5.71 -35.41 14.22
N THR A 349 6.99 -35.12 14.40
CA THR A 349 7.82 -35.70 15.45
C THR A 349 7.32 -35.34 16.85
N HIS A 350 6.89 -34.09 17.06
CA HIS A 350 6.27 -33.62 18.31
C HIS A 350 5.00 -34.40 18.64
N LEU A 351 4.11 -34.58 17.66
CA LEU A 351 2.89 -35.38 17.82
C LEU A 351 3.20 -36.85 18.10
N ALA A 352 4.15 -37.44 17.37
CA ALA A 352 4.58 -38.82 17.57
C ALA A 352 5.12 -39.04 18.98
N ARG A 353 5.97 -38.13 19.48
CA ARG A 353 6.50 -38.20 20.85
C ARG A 353 5.42 -38.05 21.92
N LYS A 354 4.48 -37.11 21.71
CA LYS A 354 3.43 -36.79 22.69
C LYS A 354 2.34 -37.87 22.78
N TYR A 355 1.89 -38.38 21.63
CA TYR A 355 0.74 -39.29 21.56
C TYR A 355 1.11 -40.76 21.37
N LYS A 356 2.35 -41.06 20.94
CA LYS A 356 2.92 -42.39 20.65
C LYS A 356 2.23 -43.15 19.51
N HIS A 357 0.90 -43.16 19.47
CA HIS A 357 0.06 -43.83 18.49
C HIS A 357 -0.88 -42.84 17.78
N ILE A 358 -1.05 -43.00 16.47
CA ILE A 358 -1.81 -42.06 15.64
C ILE A 358 -3.31 -42.07 15.97
N GLU A 359 -3.85 -43.21 16.37
CA GLU A 359 -5.26 -43.39 16.76
C GLU A 359 -5.58 -42.57 18.01
N VAL A 360 -4.64 -42.50 18.95
CA VAL A 360 -4.77 -41.68 20.17
C VAL A 360 -4.74 -40.19 19.83
N ALA A 361 -3.84 -39.79 18.93
CA ALA A 361 -3.78 -38.42 18.43
C ALA A 361 -5.08 -38.02 17.72
N ASN A 362 -5.56 -38.88 16.80
CA ASN A 362 -6.81 -38.69 16.06
C ASN A 362 -8.02 -38.50 16.98
N LYS A 363 -8.16 -39.38 17.98
CA LYS A 363 -9.25 -39.28 18.96
C LYS A 363 -9.19 -37.98 19.78
N LYS A 364 -8.00 -37.55 20.23
CA LYS A 364 -7.85 -36.36 21.07
C LYS A 364 -7.99 -35.05 20.28
N LEU A 365 -7.42 -35.01 19.08
CA LEU A 365 -7.34 -33.80 18.24
C LEU A 365 -8.54 -33.65 17.29
N GLY A 366 -9.38 -34.68 17.16
CA GLY A 366 -10.50 -34.68 16.22
C GLY A 366 -10.03 -34.78 14.77
N THR A 367 -8.98 -35.56 14.53
CA THR A 367 -8.38 -35.78 13.20
C THR A 367 -8.57 -37.23 12.75
N SER A 368 -8.25 -37.51 11.49
CA SER A 368 -8.41 -38.84 10.88
C SER A 368 -7.23 -39.15 9.96
N PHE A 369 -6.01 -38.98 10.45
CA PHE A 369 -4.77 -39.25 9.69
C PHE A 369 -4.37 -40.73 9.80
N GLU A 370 -3.85 -41.30 8.72
CA GLU A 370 -3.43 -42.72 8.66
C GLU A 370 -2.13 -42.98 9.44
N SER A 371 -1.23 -41.99 9.47
CA SER A 371 0.06 -42.07 10.17
C SER A 371 0.51 -40.68 10.62
N PHE A 372 1.57 -40.61 11.45
CA PHE A 372 2.17 -39.32 11.81
C PHE A 372 2.82 -38.61 10.61
N ASP A 373 3.38 -39.37 9.66
CA ASP A 373 3.89 -38.82 8.39
C ASP A 373 2.76 -38.21 7.55
N ALA A 374 1.53 -38.71 7.74
CA ALA A 374 0.33 -38.21 7.09
C ALA A 374 -0.26 -36.93 7.74
N VAL A 375 0.38 -36.34 8.75
CA VAL A 375 -0.13 -35.11 9.37
C VAL A 375 0.37 -33.87 8.61
N ALA A 376 -0.56 -32.99 8.22
CA ALA A 376 -0.26 -31.64 7.73
C ALA A 376 -0.61 -30.60 8.81
N PRO A 377 0.19 -29.53 8.95
CA PRO A 377 -0.14 -28.41 9.81
C PRO A 377 -1.51 -27.79 9.48
N PRO A 378 -2.30 -27.37 10.48
CA PRO A 378 -3.63 -26.78 10.28
C PRO A 378 -3.56 -25.29 9.89
N TYR A 379 -2.80 -24.92 8.85
CA TYR A 379 -2.60 -23.52 8.44
C TYR A 379 -3.92 -22.78 8.21
N ALA A 380 -4.83 -23.32 7.39
CA ALA A 380 -6.12 -22.71 7.09
C ALA A 380 -7.04 -22.55 8.31
N GLU A 381 -7.09 -23.58 9.15
CA GLU A 381 -7.93 -23.55 10.36
C GLU A 381 -7.39 -22.56 11.38
N ASN A 382 -6.06 -22.46 11.50
CA ASN A 382 -5.39 -21.47 12.33
C ASN A 382 -5.70 -20.05 11.88
N ASP A 383 -5.64 -19.79 10.57
CA ASP A 383 -5.90 -18.47 10.00
C ASP A 383 -7.36 -18.05 10.15
N LEU A 384 -8.30 -18.98 9.97
CA LEU A 384 -9.71 -18.71 10.19
C LEU A 384 -10.02 -18.45 11.68
N LEU A 385 -9.38 -19.18 12.60
CA LEU A 385 -9.53 -18.91 14.04
C LEU A 385 -8.96 -17.56 14.43
N GLU A 386 -7.77 -17.23 13.94
CA GLU A 386 -7.12 -15.94 14.18
C GLU A 386 -8.01 -14.77 13.69
N LEU A 387 -8.59 -14.92 12.50
CA LEU A 387 -9.53 -13.94 11.97
C LEU A 387 -10.79 -13.81 12.85
N ARG A 388 -11.33 -14.92 13.34
CA ARG A 388 -12.53 -14.91 14.19
C ARG A 388 -12.25 -14.25 15.54
N GLU A 389 -11.07 -14.50 16.11
CA GLU A 389 -10.60 -13.92 17.37
C GLU A 389 -10.38 -12.40 17.25
N HIS A 390 -9.92 -11.90 16.10
CA HIS A 390 -9.55 -10.50 15.89
C HIS A 390 -10.40 -9.76 14.85
N ARG A 391 -11.61 -10.24 14.57
CA ARG A 391 -12.47 -9.80 13.46
C ARG A 391 -12.60 -8.28 13.33
N TRP A 392 -12.91 -7.60 14.43
CA TRP A 392 -13.10 -6.14 14.42
C TRP A 392 -11.79 -5.37 14.26
N ALA A 393 -10.69 -5.86 14.81
CA ALA A 393 -9.38 -5.25 14.63
C ALA A 393 -8.95 -5.33 13.16
N ILE A 394 -9.17 -6.47 12.51
CA ILE A 394 -8.86 -6.69 11.08
C ILE A 394 -9.75 -5.79 10.20
N ARG A 395 -11.07 -5.71 10.46
CA ARG A 395 -11.95 -4.78 9.72
C ARG A 395 -11.50 -3.34 9.84
N ARG A 396 -11.15 -2.89 11.05
CA ARG A 396 -10.66 -1.53 11.30
C ARG A 396 -9.34 -1.26 10.61
N GLU A 397 -8.45 -2.25 10.54
CA GLU A 397 -7.18 -2.14 9.82
C GLU A 397 -7.45 -1.88 8.34
N PHE A 398 -8.30 -2.66 7.67
CA PHE A 398 -8.68 -2.41 6.27
C PHE A 398 -9.44 -1.10 6.02
N LEU A 399 -10.18 -0.58 7.01
CA LEU A 399 -10.85 0.73 6.89
C LEU A 399 -9.86 1.90 6.87
N VAL A 400 -8.71 1.77 7.52
CA VAL A 400 -7.77 2.89 7.75
C VAL A 400 -6.48 2.74 6.96
N ARG A 401 -6.09 1.51 6.58
CA ARG A 401 -4.78 1.20 5.99
C ARG A 401 -4.44 2.08 4.79
N ASN A 402 -5.32 2.15 3.79
CA ASN A 402 -5.07 2.91 2.56
C ASN A 402 -4.95 4.42 2.85
N TYR A 403 -5.75 4.95 3.78
CA TYR A 403 -5.64 6.34 4.21
C TYR A 403 -4.38 6.63 5.00
N ARG A 404 -3.95 5.70 5.87
CA ARG A 404 -2.68 5.84 6.59
C ARG A 404 -1.52 5.92 5.62
N GLU A 405 -1.51 5.06 4.61
CA GLU A 405 -0.49 5.06 3.56
C GLU A 405 -0.41 6.41 2.82
N VAL A 406 -1.56 6.97 2.43
CA VAL A 406 -1.63 8.31 1.83
C VAL A 406 -1.11 9.38 2.79
N MET A 407 -1.50 9.32 4.07
CA MET A 407 -1.06 10.30 5.06
C MET A 407 0.44 10.22 5.32
N ASP A 408 1.00 9.02 5.44
CA ASP A 408 2.44 8.81 5.61
C ASP A 408 3.21 9.37 4.40
N TYR A 409 2.68 9.15 3.18
CA TYR A 409 3.23 9.72 1.95
C TYR A 409 3.19 11.26 1.94
N ILE A 410 2.09 11.87 2.41
CA ILE A 410 1.97 13.34 2.50
C ILE A 410 2.92 13.90 3.56
N ILE A 411 3.05 13.24 4.72
CA ILE A 411 3.94 13.66 5.81
C ILE A 411 5.40 13.62 5.37
N LEU A 412 5.80 12.55 4.66
CA LEU A 412 7.13 12.44 4.08
C LEU A 412 7.45 13.63 3.17
N HIS A 413 6.47 14.11 2.42
CA HIS A 413 6.56 15.26 1.54
C HIS A 413 5.96 16.53 2.15
N GLY A 414 6.11 16.76 3.46
CA GLY A 414 5.42 17.85 4.19
C GLY A 414 5.63 19.27 3.62
N ARG A 415 6.73 19.53 2.91
CA ARG A 415 6.95 20.79 2.15
C ARG A 415 5.87 21.03 1.09
N ALA A 416 5.28 19.96 0.54
CA ALA A 416 4.22 20.04 -0.46
C ALA A 416 2.99 20.78 0.07
N LEU A 417 2.62 20.59 1.35
CA LEU A 417 1.51 21.31 1.97
C LEU A 417 1.79 22.81 2.05
N LEU A 418 3.02 23.19 2.43
CA LEU A 418 3.45 24.58 2.47
C LEU A 418 3.44 25.21 1.07
N ASN A 419 4.02 24.53 0.08
CA ASN A 419 4.05 24.99 -1.31
C ASN A 419 2.63 25.18 -1.87
N THR A 420 1.74 24.22 -1.63
CA THR A 420 0.32 24.31 -2.01
C THR A 420 -0.35 25.49 -1.32
N GLY A 421 -0.13 25.70 -0.02
CA GLY A 421 -0.68 26.81 0.73
C GLY A 421 -0.23 28.17 0.18
N ILE A 422 1.08 28.34 -0.02
CA ILE A 422 1.68 29.56 -0.60
C ILE A 422 1.07 29.87 -1.96
N LEU A 423 0.97 28.87 -2.84
CA LEU A 423 0.42 29.05 -4.18
C LEU A 423 -1.07 29.38 -4.17
N CYS A 424 -1.87 28.64 -3.38
CA CYS A 424 -3.30 28.89 -3.29
C CYS A 424 -3.59 30.28 -2.73
N VAL A 425 -2.91 30.68 -1.65
CA VAL A 425 -3.05 32.02 -1.06
C VAL A 425 -2.59 33.09 -2.04
N GLY A 426 -1.44 32.90 -2.70
CA GLY A 426 -0.92 33.84 -3.69
C GLY A 426 -1.88 34.07 -4.86
N ILE A 427 -2.45 33.00 -5.41
CA ILE A 427 -3.43 33.09 -6.51
C ILE A 427 -4.74 33.73 -6.05
N VAL A 428 -5.25 33.39 -4.87
CA VAL A 428 -6.48 34.00 -4.33
C VAL A 428 -6.28 35.49 -4.06
N LEU A 429 -5.17 35.87 -3.41
CA LEU A 429 -4.86 37.28 -3.12
C LEU A 429 -4.71 38.10 -4.40
N THR A 430 -3.96 37.61 -5.36
CA THR A 430 -3.78 38.29 -6.66
C THR A 430 -5.10 38.38 -7.43
N SER A 431 -5.92 37.32 -7.40
CA SER A 431 -7.24 37.32 -8.02
C SER A 431 -8.21 38.32 -7.38
N LEU A 432 -8.17 38.49 -6.06
CA LEU A 432 -9.01 39.42 -5.29
C LEU A 432 -8.50 40.87 -5.29
N THR A 433 -7.34 41.12 -5.90
CA THR A 433 -6.77 42.46 -6.03
C THR A 433 -6.84 42.93 -7.47
N VAL A 434 -6.25 42.19 -8.39
CA VAL A 434 -6.14 42.58 -9.82
C VAL A 434 -7.51 42.65 -10.48
N ASN A 435 -8.34 41.59 -10.33
CA ASN A 435 -9.62 41.53 -11.05
C ASN A 435 -10.63 42.58 -10.56
N PRO A 436 -10.82 42.79 -9.23
CA PRO A 436 -11.69 43.86 -8.73
C PRO A 436 -11.21 45.26 -9.10
N LEU A 437 -9.91 45.53 -9.10
CA LEU A 437 -9.40 46.84 -9.50
C LEU A 437 -9.70 47.13 -10.98
N CYS A 438 -9.47 46.15 -11.85
CA CYS A 438 -9.77 46.27 -13.28
C CYS A 438 -11.27 46.47 -13.52
N ALA A 439 -12.11 45.67 -12.87
CA ALA A 439 -13.56 45.78 -12.97
C ALA A 439 -14.10 47.12 -12.42
N TYR A 440 -13.56 47.61 -11.31
CA TYR A 440 -13.95 48.90 -10.72
C TYR A 440 -13.62 50.07 -11.64
N ALA A 441 -12.40 50.10 -12.19
CA ALA A 441 -11.98 51.13 -13.13
C ALA A 441 -12.90 51.19 -14.37
N MET A 442 -13.28 50.03 -14.91
CA MET A 442 -14.22 49.96 -16.04
C MET A 442 -15.66 50.33 -15.69
N SER A 443 -16.09 50.04 -14.46
CA SER A 443 -17.46 50.32 -14.00
C SER A 443 -17.66 51.79 -13.60
N ARG A 444 -16.65 52.44 -13.01
CA ARG A 444 -16.80 53.77 -12.40
C ARG A 444 -16.16 54.91 -13.16
N PHE A 445 -15.06 54.69 -13.88
CA PHE A 445 -14.40 55.76 -14.65
C PHE A 445 -14.96 55.96 -16.06
N ASN A 446 -16.06 55.30 -16.43
CA ASN A 446 -16.73 55.47 -17.72
C ASN A 446 -15.77 55.42 -18.92
N LEU A 447 -14.82 54.48 -18.91
CA LEU A 447 -13.83 54.36 -19.97
C LEU A 447 -14.52 54.07 -21.31
N ARG A 448 -14.28 54.92 -22.32
CA ARG A 448 -14.89 54.79 -23.67
C ARG A 448 -14.63 53.42 -24.31
N ALA A 449 -13.52 52.76 -23.96
CA ALA A 449 -13.11 51.48 -24.50
C ALA A 449 -13.63 50.25 -23.71
N THR A 450 -14.43 50.43 -22.65
CA THR A 450 -14.86 49.35 -21.75
C THR A 450 -15.43 48.14 -22.50
N TYR A 451 -16.33 48.36 -23.46
CA TYR A 451 -16.92 47.27 -24.24
C TYR A 451 -15.88 46.51 -25.08
N LYS A 452 -14.93 47.21 -25.69
CA LYS A 452 -13.86 46.58 -26.49
C LYS A 452 -12.91 45.75 -25.63
N ILE A 453 -12.56 46.26 -24.44
CA ILE A 453 -11.72 45.55 -23.48
C ILE A 453 -12.44 44.28 -22.98
N LEU A 454 -13.70 44.38 -22.58
CA LEU A 454 -14.49 43.23 -22.15
C LEU A 454 -14.64 42.19 -23.28
N LEU A 455 -14.93 42.63 -24.51
CA LEU A 455 -15.02 41.73 -25.66
C LEU A 455 -13.70 41.01 -25.92
N PHE A 456 -12.57 41.70 -25.82
CA PHE A 456 -11.23 41.10 -25.93
C PHE A 456 -11.00 40.04 -24.84
N LEU A 457 -11.28 40.38 -23.57
CA LEU A 457 -11.13 39.43 -22.45
C LEU A 457 -12.00 38.19 -22.64
N LEU A 458 -13.26 38.36 -23.07
CA LEU A 458 -14.16 37.24 -23.35
C LEU A 458 -13.68 36.41 -24.56
N ALA A 459 -13.16 37.04 -25.61
CA ALA A 459 -12.63 36.34 -26.78
C ALA A 459 -11.43 35.44 -26.42
N THR A 460 -10.57 35.87 -25.48
CA THR A 460 -9.45 35.02 -25.03
C THR A 460 -9.91 33.75 -24.31
N MET A 461 -11.12 33.75 -23.71
CA MET A 461 -11.69 32.57 -23.06
C MET A 461 -12.24 31.54 -24.06
N ALA A 462 -12.43 31.91 -25.33
CA ALA A 462 -12.85 30.97 -26.36
C ALA A 462 -11.74 29.97 -26.74
N PHE A 463 -10.48 30.31 -26.43
CA PHE A 463 -9.36 29.42 -26.66
C PHE A 463 -9.23 28.39 -25.52
N PRO A 464 -9.11 27.08 -25.82
CA PRO A 464 -8.85 26.07 -24.82
C PRO A 464 -7.52 26.33 -24.08
N ALA A 465 -7.51 26.15 -22.76
CA ALA A 465 -6.33 26.40 -21.92
C ALA A 465 -5.14 25.48 -22.28
N GLU A 466 -5.43 24.30 -22.83
CA GLU A 466 -4.44 23.31 -23.25
C GLU A 466 -3.64 23.80 -24.46
N VAL A 467 -4.27 24.54 -25.37
CA VAL A 467 -3.61 25.10 -26.56
C VAL A 467 -2.67 26.24 -26.18
N SER A 468 -3.02 27.02 -25.16
CA SER A 468 -2.20 28.12 -24.66
C SER A 468 -1.07 27.68 -23.71
N ALA A 469 -1.04 26.42 -23.29
CA ALA A 469 -0.04 25.89 -22.35
C ALA A 469 1.40 25.96 -22.92
N ILE A 470 1.63 25.53 -24.17
CA ILE A 470 2.96 25.54 -24.79
C ILE A 470 3.48 26.99 -24.95
N PRO A 471 2.72 27.93 -25.55
CA PRO A 471 3.13 29.33 -25.62
C PRO A 471 3.40 29.94 -24.24
N SER A 472 2.56 29.65 -23.25
CA SER A 472 2.73 30.16 -21.88
C SER A 472 4.01 29.62 -21.24
N PHE A 473 4.33 28.35 -21.44
CA PHE A 473 5.58 27.76 -20.94
C PHE A 473 6.80 28.43 -21.58
N LEU A 474 6.79 28.62 -22.90
CA LEU A 474 7.87 29.30 -23.61
C LEU A 474 8.02 30.75 -23.14
N LEU A 475 6.93 31.44 -22.81
CA LEU A 475 6.95 32.79 -22.25
C LEU A 475 7.59 32.80 -20.86
N VAL A 476 7.12 31.97 -19.93
CA VAL A 476 7.68 31.85 -18.58
C VAL A 476 9.17 31.48 -18.62
N LYS A 477 9.56 30.59 -19.56
CA LYS A 477 10.95 30.25 -19.82
C LYS A 477 11.77 31.46 -20.29
N LYS A 478 11.27 32.22 -21.27
CA LYS A 478 11.94 33.44 -21.78
C LYS A 478 12.07 34.52 -20.70
N LEU A 479 11.13 34.59 -19.77
CA LEU A 479 11.17 35.51 -18.63
C LEU A 479 12.06 35.01 -17.48
N HIS A 480 12.70 33.84 -17.62
CA HIS A 480 13.54 33.22 -16.58
C HIS A 480 12.80 32.96 -15.26
N LEU A 481 11.50 32.68 -15.32
CA LEU A 481 10.66 32.47 -14.14
C LEU A 481 10.48 30.99 -13.75
N LEU A 482 10.98 30.05 -14.57
CA LEU A 482 10.88 28.61 -14.29
C LEU A 482 11.45 28.26 -12.92
N GLY A 483 10.79 27.33 -12.21
CA GLY A 483 11.18 26.94 -10.86
C GLY A 483 10.85 27.96 -9.77
N THR A 484 10.13 29.05 -10.07
CA THR A 484 9.69 30.04 -9.07
C THR A 484 8.18 30.01 -8.85
N TYR A 485 7.69 30.48 -7.70
CA TYR A 485 6.26 30.61 -7.45
C TYR A 485 5.56 31.54 -8.47
N TRP A 486 6.28 32.53 -9.01
CA TRP A 486 5.75 33.46 -10.01
C TRP A 486 5.40 32.80 -11.34
N ALA A 487 6.07 31.70 -11.72
CA ALA A 487 5.70 30.93 -12.90
C ALA A 487 4.28 30.33 -12.83
N ILE A 488 3.79 30.10 -11.62
CA ILE A 488 2.44 29.56 -11.39
C ILE A 488 1.46 30.70 -11.14
N ILE A 489 1.84 31.71 -10.35
CA ILE A 489 0.93 32.79 -9.95
C ILE A 489 0.63 33.74 -11.12
N LEU A 490 1.67 34.25 -11.81
CA LEU A 490 1.52 35.34 -12.79
C LEU A 490 0.52 35.05 -13.92
N PRO A 491 0.54 33.86 -14.57
CA PRO A 491 -0.38 33.57 -15.67
C PRO A 491 -1.86 33.60 -15.24
N GLY A 492 -2.15 33.30 -13.98
CA GLY A 492 -3.51 33.24 -13.44
C GLY A 492 -4.01 34.52 -12.77
N MET A 493 -3.18 35.56 -12.62
CA MET A 493 -3.53 36.76 -11.84
C MET A 493 -4.72 37.54 -12.43
N ALA A 494 -4.76 37.66 -13.75
CA ALA A 494 -5.81 38.37 -14.47
C ALA A 494 -6.73 37.36 -15.18
N ASN A 495 -8.01 37.37 -14.84
CA ASN A 495 -8.97 36.41 -15.36
C ASN A 495 -10.16 37.15 -15.99
N GLY A 496 -10.31 37.02 -17.31
CA GLY A 496 -11.34 37.72 -18.09
C GLY A 496 -12.78 37.47 -17.59
N PHE A 497 -13.08 36.22 -17.22
CA PHE A 497 -14.38 35.84 -16.64
C PHE A 497 -14.65 36.57 -15.33
N SER A 498 -13.68 36.56 -14.43
CA SER A 498 -13.78 37.20 -13.12
C SER A 498 -13.98 38.71 -13.26
N ILE A 499 -13.25 39.35 -14.16
CA ILE A 499 -13.37 40.77 -14.46
C ILE A 499 -14.76 41.09 -15.02
N PHE A 500 -15.24 40.31 -16.00
CA PHE A 500 -16.57 40.49 -16.59
C PHE A 500 -17.68 40.36 -15.54
N LEU A 501 -17.61 39.32 -14.71
CA LEU A 501 -18.60 39.05 -13.67
C LEU A 501 -18.61 40.14 -12.59
N LEU A 502 -17.44 40.57 -12.12
CA LEU A 502 -17.30 41.65 -11.15
C LEU A 502 -17.79 42.99 -11.70
N LYS A 503 -17.50 43.30 -12.97
CA LYS A 503 -17.98 44.52 -13.62
C LYS A 503 -19.50 44.56 -13.65
N GLY A 504 -20.15 43.47 -14.07
CA GLY A 504 -21.61 43.37 -14.06
C GLY A 504 -22.20 43.55 -12.67
N PHE A 505 -21.55 43.01 -11.63
CA PHE A 505 -21.98 43.20 -10.25
C PHE A 505 -21.79 44.65 -9.76
N PHE A 506 -20.65 45.28 -10.06
CA PHE A 506 -20.35 46.65 -9.65
C PHE A 506 -21.29 47.66 -10.31
N ASP A 507 -21.67 47.44 -11.57
CA ASP A 507 -22.64 48.29 -12.27
C ASP A 507 -24.02 48.27 -11.60
N GLY A 508 -24.41 47.15 -10.98
CA GLY A 508 -25.67 47.01 -10.26
C GLY A 508 -25.67 47.59 -8.83
N LEU A 509 -24.54 48.10 -8.34
CA LEU A 509 -24.49 48.73 -7.01
C LEU A 509 -25.16 50.12 -7.05
N PRO A 510 -25.93 50.51 -6.01
CA PRO A 510 -26.64 51.79 -5.97
C PRO A 510 -25.67 52.97 -6.13
N LYS A 511 -25.95 53.88 -7.08
CA LYS A 511 -25.07 55.02 -7.38
C LYS A 511 -25.11 56.06 -6.26
N GLU A 512 -26.23 56.16 -5.57
CA GLU A 512 -26.51 57.12 -4.51
C GLU A 512 -25.52 56.97 -3.35
N LEU A 513 -25.04 55.74 -3.07
CA LEU A 513 -24.02 55.49 -2.05
C LEU A 513 -22.67 56.13 -2.40
N TYR A 514 -22.33 56.17 -3.69
CA TYR A 514 -21.08 56.79 -4.17
C TYR A 514 -21.21 58.31 -4.19
N GLU A 515 -22.34 58.83 -4.63
CA GLU A 515 -22.62 60.28 -4.62
C GLU A 515 -22.58 60.84 -3.19
N ALA A 516 -23.19 60.15 -2.22
CA ALA A 516 -23.12 60.52 -0.81
C ALA A 516 -21.68 60.52 -0.29
N ALA A 517 -20.88 59.49 -0.63
CA ALA A 517 -19.49 59.41 -0.22
C ALA A 517 -18.62 60.51 -0.83
N ILE A 518 -18.90 60.92 -2.07
CA ILE A 518 -18.23 62.06 -2.72
C ILE A 518 -18.54 63.36 -1.97
N ILE A 519 -19.80 63.56 -1.55
CA ILE A 519 -20.21 64.72 -0.75
C ILE A 519 -19.49 64.72 0.62
N ASP A 520 -19.30 63.56 1.24
CA ASP A 520 -18.52 63.38 2.48
C ASP A 520 -16.99 63.52 2.28
N GLY A 521 -16.52 63.79 1.06
CA GLY A 521 -15.10 63.98 0.75
C GLY A 521 -14.29 62.67 0.67
N ALA A 522 -14.94 61.53 0.49
CA ALA A 522 -14.26 60.26 0.34
C ALA A 522 -13.45 60.18 -0.96
N THR A 523 -12.20 59.72 -0.86
CA THR A 523 -11.33 59.42 -2.00
C THR A 523 -11.81 58.17 -2.75
N GLU A 524 -11.44 58.04 -4.02
CA GLU A 524 -11.76 56.85 -4.84
C GLU A 524 -11.35 55.53 -4.20
N MET A 525 -10.16 55.47 -3.59
CA MET A 525 -9.69 54.25 -2.91
C MET A 525 -10.52 53.94 -1.65
N GLN A 526 -11.00 54.97 -0.94
CA GLN A 526 -11.91 54.79 0.19
C GLN A 526 -13.27 54.29 -0.29
N MET A 527 -13.82 54.84 -1.37
CA MET A 527 -15.08 54.36 -1.97
C MET A 527 -14.95 52.91 -2.45
N PHE A 528 -13.87 52.57 -3.16
CA PHE A 528 -13.59 51.20 -3.58
C PHE A 528 -13.53 50.23 -2.40
N ARG A 529 -12.75 50.54 -1.36
CA ARG A 529 -12.54 49.63 -0.22
C ARG A 529 -13.77 49.54 0.69
N ASN A 530 -14.40 50.67 1.00
CA ASN A 530 -15.43 50.75 2.03
C ASN A 530 -16.84 50.53 1.47
N ILE A 531 -17.09 50.84 0.20
CA ILE A 531 -18.41 50.66 -0.43
C ILE A 531 -18.37 49.46 -1.35
N THR A 532 -17.59 49.52 -2.43
CA THR A 532 -17.60 48.47 -3.48
C THR A 532 -17.23 47.11 -2.90
N LEU A 533 -16.05 46.95 -2.30
CA LEU A 533 -15.59 45.65 -1.80
C LEU A 533 -16.48 45.09 -0.69
N GLN A 534 -17.09 45.94 0.15
CA GLN A 534 -17.95 45.50 1.24
C GLN A 534 -19.29 44.97 0.74
N LEU A 535 -19.92 45.66 -0.21
CA LEU A 535 -21.17 45.23 -0.83
C LEU A 535 -20.94 44.03 -1.78
N SER A 536 -19.74 43.90 -2.33
CA SER A 536 -19.36 42.81 -3.23
C SER A 536 -18.76 41.59 -2.54
N LYS A 537 -18.75 41.50 -1.20
CA LYS A 537 -18.31 40.30 -0.46
C LYS A 537 -18.88 38.98 -1.02
N PRO A 538 -20.17 38.90 -1.42
CA PRO A 538 -20.70 37.64 -1.95
C PRO A 538 -20.09 37.22 -3.29
N ILE A 539 -19.93 38.15 -4.22
CA ILE A 539 -19.34 37.85 -5.52
C ILE A 539 -17.83 37.62 -5.41
N LEU A 540 -17.14 38.35 -4.52
CA LEU A 540 -15.72 38.13 -4.22
C LEU A 540 -15.48 36.73 -3.64
N ALA A 541 -16.41 36.20 -2.83
CA ALA A 541 -16.30 34.82 -2.33
C ALA A 541 -16.41 33.79 -3.47
N VAL A 542 -17.24 34.04 -4.50
CA VAL A 542 -17.31 33.18 -5.69
C VAL A 542 -15.99 33.22 -6.46
N ILE A 543 -15.41 34.42 -6.67
CA ILE A 543 -14.11 34.57 -7.32
C ILE A 543 -13.00 33.88 -6.51
N ALA A 544 -12.98 34.07 -5.18
CA ALA A 544 -12.01 33.44 -4.30
C ALA A 544 -12.09 31.92 -4.33
N LEU A 545 -13.32 31.36 -4.30
CA LEU A 545 -13.54 29.92 -4.39
C LEU A 545 -13.04 29.39 -5.74
N GLY A 546 -13.39 30.04 -6.85
CA GLY A 546 -12.93 29.66 -8.18
C GLY A 546 -11.40 29.70 -8.31
N ALA A 547 -10.78 30.79 -7.84
CA ALA A 547 -9.34 30.96 -7.83
C ALA A 547 -8.64 29.87 -6.99
N PHE A 548 -9.18 29.56 -5.79
CA PHE A 548 -8.68 28.48 -4.95
C PHE A 548 -8.79 27.12 -5.64
N THR A 549 -9.97 26.78 -6.19
CA THR A 549 -10.17 25.48 -6.85
C THR A 549 -9.27 25.31 -8.07
N GLY A 550 -9.08 26.36 -8.86
CA GLY A 550 -8.17 26.35 -10.00
C GLY A 550 -6.72 26.18 -9.57
N ALA A 551 -6.27 26.97 -8.58
CA ALA A 551 -4.92 26.88 -8.03
C ALA A 551 -4.63 25.49 -7.45
N TYR A 552 -5.51 25.01 -6.59
CA TYR A 552 -5.35 23.75 -5.87
C TYR A 552 -5.34 22.55 -6.83
N GLY A 553 -6.17 22.57 -7.89
CA GLY A 553 -6.23 21.52 -8.90
C GLY A 553 -5.14 21.60 -9.99
N SER A 554 -4.33 22.66 -10.05
CA SER A 554 -3.39 22.95 -11.16
C SER A 554 -2.10 22.10 -11.18
N PHE A 555 -2.20 20.79 -10.96
CA PHE A 555 -1.02 19.92 -10.84
C PHE A 555 -0.20 19.82 -12.14
N MET A 556 -0.84 19.76 -13.31
CA MET A 556 -0.16 19.58 -14.59
C MET A 556 0.71 20.79 -14.93
N TRP A 557 0.18 22.00 -14.76
CA TRP A 557 0.96 23.23 -14.95
C TRP A 557 2.10 23.33 -13.94
N ALA A 558 1.82 23.10 -12.66
CA ALA A 558 2.84 23.13 -11.60
C ALA A 558 3.99 22.13 -11.87
N PHE A 559 3.66 20.91 -12.30
CA PHE A 559 4.65 19.89 -12.65
C PHE A 559 5.52 20.30 -13.85
N LEU A 560 4.94 21.00 -14.82
CA LEU A 560 5.63 21.45 -16.03
C LEU A 560 6.61 22.60 -15.75
N VAL A 561 6.21 23.59 -14.93
CA VAL A 561 7.04 24.78 -14.66
C VAL A 561 7.96 24.66 -13.45
N CYS A 562 7.65 23.77 -12.49
CA CYS A 562 8.49 23.51 -11.30
C CYS A 562 9.17 22.15 -11.42
N GLN A 563 10.39 22.16 -11.99
CA GLN A 563 11.18 20.92 -12.19
C GLN A 563 11.81 20.39 -10.90
N ASP A 564 12.14 21.26 -9.93
CA ASP A 564 12.66 20.83 -8.63
C ASP A 564 11.53 20.28 -7.74
N GLN A 565 11.70 19.05 -7.27
CA GLN A 565 10.76 18.36 -6.36
C GLN A 565 10.50 19.15 -5.07
N LYS A 566 11.45 19.99 -4.63
CA LYS A 566 11.29 20.85 -3.45
C LYS A 566 10.17 21.87 -3.61
N MET A 567 9.80 22.21 -4.85
CA MET A 567 8.74 23.17 -5.18
C MET A 567 7.41 22.51 -5.55
N TRP A 568 7.35 21.18 -5.56
CA TRP A 568 6.14 20.46 -5.94
C TRP A 568 5.01 20.69 -4.93
N THR A 569 3.80 20.80 -5.46
CA THR A 569 2.57 20.92 -4.68
C THR A 569 2.07 19.55 -4.26
N LEU A 570 1.16 19.52 -3.29
CA LEU A 570 0.49 18.31 -2.84
C LEU A 570 -0.09 17.51 -4.01
N MET A 571 -0.78 18.15 -4.96
CA MET A 571 -1.38 17.43 -6.09
C MET A 571 -0.36 16.81 -7.03
N VAL A 572 0.82 17.42 -7.19
CA VAL A 572 1.91 16.84 -7.99
C VAL A 572 2.43 15.57 -7.30
N TRP A 573 2.63 15.61 -5.99
CA TRP A 573 3.02 14.43 -5.21
C TRP A 573 1.95 13.33 -5.24
N LEU A 574 0.67 13.69 -5.07
CA LEU A 574 -0.41 12.71 -5.17
C LEU A 574 -0.49 12.09 -6.57
N TYR A 575 -0.25 12.86 -7.64
CA TYR A 575 -0.14 12.33 -9.00
C TYR A 575 1.03 11.35 -9.15
N GLN A 576 2.22 11.68 -8.63
CA GLN A 576 3.37 10.77 -8.62
C GLN A 576 3.11 9.48 -7.85
N MET A 577 2.36 9.56 -6.75
CA MET A 577 1.96 8.41 -5.95
C MET A 577 1.13 7.41 -6.78
N GLN A 578 0.31 7.88 -7.73
CA GLN A 578 -0.54 7.02 -8.56
C GLN A 578 0.25 6.07 -9.47
N ILE A 579 1.50 6.39 -9.78
CA ILE A 579 2.35 5.58 -10.66
C ILE A 579 2.77 4.27 -9.98
N TRP A 580 2.94 4.29 -8.65
CA TRP A 580 3.52 3.19 -7.87
C TRP A 580 2.55 2.56 -6.87
N SER A 581 1.32 3.04 -6.80
CA SER A 581 0.33 2.62 -5.81
C SER A 581 -0.83 1.87 -6.47
N PRO A 582 -1.43 0.89 -5.76
CA PRO A 582 -2.57 0.15 -6.27
C PRO A 582 -3.81 1.06 -6.34
N PRO A 583 -4.80 0.73 -7.20
CA PRO A 583 -5.98 1.55 -7.39
C PRO A 583 -6.73 1.95 -6.10
N PRO A 584 -6.92 1.07 -5.08
CA PRO A 584 -7.58 1.46 -3.83
C PRO A 584 -6.87 2.59 -3.07
N VAL A 585 -5.54 2.61 -3.07
CA VAL A 585 -4.73 3.68 -2.44
C VAL A 585 -4.86 4.97 -3.24
N VAL A 586 -4.94 4.89 -4.56
CA VAL A 586 -5.21 6.06 -5.43
C VAL A 586 -6.60 6.65 -5.15
N TYR A 587 -7.64 5.82 -4.99
CA TYR A 587 -8.95 6.33 -4.62
C TYR A 587 -8.95 6.97 -3.22
N ALA A 588 -8.21 6.40 -2.26
CA ALA A 588 -8.02 7.02 -0.95
C ALA A 588 -7.35 8.39 -1.05
N SER A 589 -6.34 8.56 -1.92
CA SER A 589 -5.68 9.85 -2.11
C SER A 589 -6.58 10.90 -2.74
N LEU A 590 -7.43 10.51 -3.69
CA LEU A 590 -8.43 11.41 -4.27
C LEU A 590 -9.46 11.87 -3.24
N VAL A 591 -9.88 11.00 -2.32
CA VAL A 591 -10.75 11.38 -1.19
C VAL A 591 -10.05 12.39 -0.29
N VAL A 592 -8.79 12.14 0.08
CA VAL A 592 -8.00 13.07 0.91
C VAL A 592 -7.80 14.42 0.20
N ALA A 593 -7.50 14.39 -1.10
CA ALA A 593 -7.36 15.56 -1.95
C ALA A 593 -8.65 16.39 -2.04
N ALA A 594 -9.83 15.77 -1.92
CA ALA A 594 -11.10 16.49 -1.93
C ALA A 594 -11.42 17.21 -0.61
N ILE A 595 -10.73 16.90 0.49
CA ILE A 595 -11.04 17.47 1.81
C ILE A 595 -10.84 19.00 1.84
N PRO A 596 -9.71 19.58 1.38
CA PRO A 596 -9.52 21.03 1.45
C PRO A 596 -10.53 21.81 0.61
N THR A 597 -10.87 21.34 -0.58
CA THR A 597 -11.89 21.98 -1.43
C THR A 597 -13.28 21.92 -0.80
N LEU A 598 -13.64 20.78 -0.20
CA LEU A 598 -14.88 20.64 0.56
C LEU A 598 -14.95 21.60 1.76
N LEU A 599 -13.86 21.71 2.53
CA LEU A 599 -13.78 22.62 3.67
C LEU A 599 -13.96 24.08 3.25
N VAL A 600 -13.26 24.52 2.20
CA VAL A 600 -13.39 25.88 1.66
C VAL A 600 -14.83 26.12 1.17
N PHE A 601 -15.43 25.16 0.48
CA PHE A 601 -16.83 25.26 0.04
C PHE A 601 -17.80 25.41 1.23
N ILE A 602 -17.69 24.56 2.26
CA ILE A 602 -18.53 24.61 3.46
C ILE A 602 -18.39 25.95 4.19
N CYS A 603 -17.18 26.52 4.23
CA CYS A 603 -16.94 27.83 4.84
C CYS A 603 -17.54 28.97 4.00
N CYS A 604 -17.46 28.88 2.67
CA CYS A 604 -17.94 29.91 1.75
C CYS A 604 -19.46 29.83 1.46
N GLN A 605 -20.12 28.69 1.70
CA GLN A 605 -21.50 28.45 1.28
C GLN A 605 -22.49 29.54 1.76
N ASN A 606 -22.35 30.00 3.01
CA ASN A 606 -23.26 31.00 3.59
C ASN A 606 -23.12 32.37 2.91
N VAL A 607 -21.92 32.70 2.43
CA VAL A 607 -21.63 33.96 1.73
C VAL A 607 -22.14 33.87 0.29
N ILE A 608 -21.94 32.74 -0.37
CA ILE A 608 -22.43 32.47 -1.73
C ILE A 608 -23.97 32.53 -1.79
N MET A 609 -24.65 31.90 -0.82
CA MET A 609 -26.12 31.88 -0.75
C MET A 609 -26.74 33.28 -0.56
N ARG A 610 -26.01 34.23 0.03
CA ARG A 610 -26.44 35.63 0.16
C ARG A 610 -26.23 36.44 -1.13
N GLY A 611 -25.29 36.04 -1.98
CA GLY A 611 -24.91 36.74 -3.23
C GLY A 611 -25.76 36.42 -4.46
N ILE A 612 -26.52 35.33 -4.42
CA ILE A 612 -27.41 34.91 -5.53
C ILE A 612 -28.67 35.80 -5.62
N ILE A 613 -28.79 36.83 -4.79
CA ILE A 613 -29.78 37.89 -4.95
C ILE A 613 -29.27 38.81 -6.06
N VAL A 614 -29.52 38.43 -7.32
CA VAL A 614 -29.39 39.31 -8.47
C VAL A 614 -30.26 40.55 -8.20
N PRO A 615 -29.78 41.78 -8.43
CA PRO A 615 -30.63 42.96 -8.32
C PRO A 615 -31.76 42.78 -9.33
N THR A 616 -32.98 42.59 -8.84
CA THR A 616 -34.16 42.80 -9.66
C THR A 616 -34.19 44.28 -9.95
N GLU A 617 -33.91 44.67 -11.19
CA GLU A 617 -34.27 46.01 -11.64
C GLU A 617 -35.75 46.24 -11.34
N LYS A 618 -36.04 47.37 -10.69
CA LYS A 618 -37.40 47.88 -10.53
C LYS A 618 -37.78 48.68 -11.74
#